data_AF-A0A7Y5VUR6-F1
#
_entry.id   AF-A0A7Y5VUR6-F1
#
_cell.length_a   1.000
_cell.length_b   1.000
_cell.length_c   1.000
_cell.angle_alpha   90.00
_cell.angle_beta   90.00
_cell.angle_gamma   90.00
#
_symmetry.space_group_name_H-M   'P 1'
#
loop_
_entity.id
_entity.type
_entity.pdbx_description
1 polymer ?
#
loop_
_entity_poly.entity_id
_entity_poly.type
_entity_poly.pdbx_seq_one_letter_code
_entity_poly.pdbx_strand_id
1 'polypeptide(L)'
;MRTFTDNAGRTWTLAINVDAIKRVRGLLEVDLLEIVEGRLIERLYRDPVLLCDVVYAVCKPEADARGVSDEDFGRSMAGDAIEHATRALLEDLVLFSPSPRDRANLQRVLETAQTVMDKARDAVEARLSRISPDDLVAQALATSGAPSGSAPASPGSSPGG
;
A
#
# COMPACT_ATOMS: atom_id res chain seq x y z
N MET A 1 -17.10 1.70 -15.33
CA MET A 1 -15.90 2.52 -15.50
C MET A 1 -15.74 3.39 -14.28
N ARG A 2 -14.56 3.36 -13.69
CA ARG A 2 -14.18 4.21 -12.55
C ARG A 2 -13.04 5.13 -12.97
N THR A 3 -12.83 6.19 -12.21
CA THR A 3 -11.76 7.15 -12.50
C THR A 3 -10.98 7.45 -11.23
N PHE A 4 -9.74 7.88 -11.41
CA PHE A 4 -8.92 8.47 -10.36
C PHE A 4 -8.06 9.58 -10.96
N THR A 5 -7.50 10.42 -10.11
CA THR A 5 -6.59 11.49 -10.51
C THR A 5 -5.20 11.22 -9.94
N ASP A 6 -4.16 11.34 -10.77
CA ASP A 6 -2.77 11.20 -10.35
C ASP A 6 -2.19 12.51 -9.80
N ASN A 7 -0.95 12.48 -9.31
CA ASN A 7 -0.30 13.68 -8.75
C ASN A 7 0.12 14.70 -9.81
N ALA A 8 0.02 14.38 -11.10
CA ALA A 8 0.21 15.33 -12.20
C ALA A 8 -1.12 16.02 -12.58
N GLY A 9 -2.21 15.73 -11.87
CA GLY A 9 -3.55 16.29 -12.14
C GLY A 9 -4.25 15.64 -13.33
N ARG A 10 -3.76 14.51 -13.84
CA ARG A 10 -4.40 13.79 -14.95
C ARG A 10 -5.47 12.87 -14.38
N THR A 11 -6.67 12.93 -14.94
CA THR A 11 -7.73 11.97 -14.65
C THR A 11 -7.63 10.78 -15.60
N TRP A 12 -7.63 9.58 -15.05
CA TRP A 12 -7.52 8.32 -15.77
C TRP A 12 -8.83 7.55 -15.70
N THR A 13 -9.21 6.90 -16.79
CA THR A 13 -10.39 6.04 -16.85
C THR A 13 -9.99 4.57 -16.79
N LEU A 14 -10.44 3.89 -15.74
CA LEU A 14 -10.34 2.45 -15.63
C LEU A 14 -11.55 1.83 -16.31
N ALA A 15 -11.27 1.12 -17.40
CA ALA A 15 -12.22 0.41 -18.23
C ALA A 15 -11.84 -1.07 -18.31
N ILE A 16 -12.21 -1.84 -17.29
CA ILE A 16 -12.00 -3.28 -17.24
C ILE A 16 -12.98 -3.96 -18.20
N ASN A 17 -12.44 -4.41 -19.32
CA ASN A 17 -13.12 -5.22 -20.30
C ASN A 17 -12.21 -6.40 -20.72
N VAL A 18 -12.68 -7.25 -21.63
CA VAL A 18 -11.92 -8.43 -22.08
C VAL A 18 -10.57 -8.05 -22.69
N ASP A 19 -10.48 -6.92 -23.41
CA ASP A 19 -9.23 -6.45 -24.01
C ASP A 19 -8.24 -5.97 -22.94
N ALA A 20 -8.70 -5.22 -21.94
CA ALA A 20 -7.88 -4.80 -20.80
C ALA A 20 -7.33 -6.00 -20.02
N ILE A 21 -8.16 -7.01 -19.75
CA ILE A 21 -7.73 -8.24 -19.05
C ILE A 21 -6.66 -8.99 -19.86
N LYS A 22 -6.88 -9.14 -21.17
CA LYS A 22 -5.89 -9.78 -22.07
C LYS A 22 -4.56 -9.04 -22.07
N ARG A 23 -4.60 -7.71 -22.07
CA ARG A 23 -3.40 -6.87 -22.04
C ARG A 23 -2.65 -6.97 -20.72
N VAL A 24 -3.33 -6.89 -19.59
CA VAL A 24 -2.70 -7.09 -18.27
C VAL A 24 -2.03 -8.47 -18.20
N ARG A 25 -2.73 -9.52 -18.66
CA ARG A 25 -2.17 -10.87 -18.71
C ARG A 25 -0.96 -10.98 -19.64
N GLY A 26 -1.03 -10.35 -20.82
CA GLY A 26 0.04 -10.42 -21.81
C GLY A 26 1.28 -9.58 -21.47
N LEU A 27 1.10 -8.47 -20.75
CA LEU A 27 2.21 -7.58 -20.38
C LEU A 27 2.86 -7.96 -19.04
N LEU A 28 2.07 -8.42 -18.08
CA LEU A 28 2.50 -8.55 -16.67
C LEU A 28 2.40 -9.97 -16.12
N GLU A 29 1.89 -10.93 -16.90
CA GLU A 29 1.61 -12.30 -16.43
C GLU A 29 0.68 -12.34 -15.20
N VAL A 30 -0.22 -11.35 -15.09
CA VAL A 30 -1.23 -11.25 -14.02
C VAL A 30 -2.61 -11.59 -14.57
N ASP A 31 -3.33 -12.48 -13.91
CA ASP A 31 -4.74 -12.73 -14.20
C ASP A 31 -5.65 -11.95 -13.24
N LEU A 32 -6.27 -10.88 -13.73
CA LEU A 32 -7.20 -10.07 -12.95
C LEU A 32 -8.43 -10.85 -12.44
N LEU A 33 -8.73 -12.00 -13.04
CA LEU A 33 -9.87 -12.83 -12.63
C LEU A 33 -9.64 -13.60 -11.32
N GLU A 34 -8.38 -13.72 -10.88
CA GLU A 34 -8.02 -14.32 -9.57
C GLU A 34 -8.48 -13.47 -8.37
N ILE A 35 -9.01 -12.27 -8.63
CA ILE A 35 -9.62 -11.40 -7.62
C ILE A 35 -10.71 -12.09 -6.80
N VAL A 36 -11.46 -13.01 -7.43
CA VAL A 36 -12.56 -13.74 -6.79
C VAL A 36 -12.06 -14.65 -5.66
N GLU A 37 -10.80 -15.07 -5.75
CA GLU A 37 -10.14 -15.92 -4.75
C GLU A 37 -9.45 -15.09 -3.65
N GLY A 38 -9.45 -13.76 -3.76
CA GLY A 38 -8.85 -12.84 -2.79
C GLY A 38 -7.33 -12.72 -2.84
N ARG A 39 -6.62 -13.69 -3.44
CA ARG A 39 -5.14 -13.71 -3.53
C ARG A 39 -4.56 -12.50 -4.27
N LEU A 40 -5.22 -12.09 -5.35
CA LEU A 40 -4.77 -10.95 -6.13
C LEU A 40 -4.90 -9.62 -5.36
N ILE A 41 -5.96 -9.46 -4.56
CA ILE A 41 -6.16 -8.24 -3.75
C ILE A 41 -5.01 -8.07 -2.76
N GLU A 42 -4.63 -9.15 -2.06
CA GLU A 42 -3.52 -9.12 -1.12
C GLU A 42 -2.19 -8.78 -1.81
N ARG A 43 -1.93 -9.38 -2.99
CA ARG A 43 -0.70 -9.12 -3.76
C ARG A 43 -0.61 -7.66 -4.20
N LEU A 44 -1.68 -7.10 -4.77
CA LEU A 44 -1.73 -5.70 -5.22
C LEU A 44 -1.59 -4.71 -4.06
N TYR A 45 -2.10 -5.05 -2.87
CA TYR A 45 -1.95 -4.19 -1.70
C TYR A 45 -0.51 -4.18 -1.15
N ARG A 46 0.17 -5.34 -1.16
CA ARG A 46 1.55 -5.47 -0.67
C ARG A 46 2.59 -4.95 -1.65
N ASP A 47 2.26 -4.93 -2.94
CA ASP A 47 3.15 -4.50 -4.02
C ASP A 47 2.55 -3.32 -4.79
N PRO A 48 2.78 -2.08 -4.31
CA PRO A 48 2.27 -0.88 -4.97
C PRO A 48 2.90 -0.64 -6.34
N VAL A 49 4.06 -1.23 -6.64
CA VAL A 49 4.69 -1.14 -7.97
C VAL A 49 3.89 -1.98 -8.95
N LEU A 50 3.65 -3.26 -8.63
CA LEU A 50 2.80 -4.12 -9.45
C LEU A 50 1.40 -3.53 -9.66
N LEU A 51 0.82 -2.93 -8.61
CA LEU A 51 -0.45 -2.23 -8.72
C LEU A 51 -0.37 -1.10 -9.76
N CYS A 52 0.66 -0.26 -9.73
CA CYS A 52 0.84 0.81 -10.72
C CYS A 52 1.00 0.24 -12.13
N ASP A 53 1.77 -0.83 -12.31
CA ASP A 53 1.95 -1.50 -13.60
C ASP A 53 0.61 -2.02 -14.15
N VAL A 54 -0.21 -2.64 -13.29
CA VAL A 54 -1.55 -3.12 -13.66
C VAL A 54 -2.46 -1.95 -14.07
N VAL A 55 -2.49 -0.87 -13.28
CA VAL A 55 -3.29 0.32 -13.57
C VAL A 55 -2.83 0.95 -14.89
N TYR A 56 -1.53 1.07 -15.12
CA TYR A 56 -0.97 1.56 -16.38
C TYR A 56 -1.38 0.67 -17.55
N ALA A 57 -1.26 -0.66 -17.44
CA ALA A 57 -1.66 -1.60 -18.48
C ALA A 57 -3.15 -1.52 -18.83
N VAL A 58 -4.03 -1.25 -17.84
CA VAL A 58 -5.45 -0.98 -18.05
C VAL A 58 -5.65 0.34 -18.79
N CYS A 59 -4.98 1.41 -18.35
CA CYS A 59 -5.06 2.74 -18.95
C CYS A 59 -4.24 2.90 -20.23
N LYS A 60 -3.48 1.87 -20.65
CA LYS A 60 -2.50 1.97 -21.73
C LYS A 60 -3.04 2.60 -23.03
N PRO A 61 -4.24 2.26 -23.53
CA PRO A 61 -4.79 2.94 -24.71
C PRO A 61 -4.97 4.46 -24.52
N GLU A 62 -5.41 4.88 -23.33
CA GLU A 62 -5.54 6.31 -22.96
C GLU A 62 -4.17 6.97 -22.78
N ALA A 63 -3.20 6.25 -22.20
CA ALA A 63 -1.83 6.73 -22.04
C ALA A 63 -1.14 6.92 -23.40
N ASP A 64 -1.25 5.94 -24.29
CA ASP A 64 -0.73 5.98 -25.66
C ASP A 64 -1.33 7.15 -26.44
N ALA A 65 -2.65 7.36 -26.34
CA ALA A 65 -3.33 8.49 -26.98
C ALA A 65 -2.88 9.85 -26.44
N ARG A 66 -2.44 9.92 -25.19
CA ARG A 66 -1.94 11.14 -24.52
C ARG A 66 -0.42 11.29 -24.61
N GLY A 67 0.29 10.32 -25.18
CA GLY A 67 1.76 10.31 -25.20
C GLY A 67 2.38 10.19 -23.81
N VAL A 68 1.73 9.51 -22.87
CA VAL A 68 2.22 9.29 -21.51
C VAL A 68 2.95 7.94 -21.44
N SER A 69 4.25 7.99 -21.17
CA SER A 69 5.06 6.79 -20.94
C SER A 69 4.70 6.10 -19.62
N ASP A 70 5.15 4.85 -19.47
CA ASP A 70 5.04 4.12 -18.21
C ASP A 70 5.81 4.85 -17.09
N GLU A 71 7.00 5.34 -17.40
CA GLU A 71 7.84 6.07 -16.46
C GLU A 71 7.20 7.40 -16.02
N ASP A 72 6.55 8.13 -16.92
CA ASP A 72 5.83 9.38 -16.61
C ASP A 72 4.52 9.11 -15.87
N PHE A 73 3.89 7.97 -16.12
CA PHE A 73 2.75 7.51 -15.34
C PHE A 73 3.21 7.18 -13.91
N GLY A 74 4.18 6.28 -13.75
CA GLY A 74 4.73 5.85 -12.46
C GLY A 74 5.27 7.01 -11.62
N ARG A 75 5.93 8.00 -12.24
CA ARG A 75 6.41 9.22 -11.55
C ARG A 75 5.28 10.02 -10.88
N SER A 76 4.06 9.94 -11.41
CA SER A 76 2.89 10.62 -10.85
C SER A 76 2.13 9.80 -9.81
N MET A 77 2.51 8.53 -9.59
CA MET A 77 1.83 7.60 -8.69
C MET A 77 2.53 7.57 -7.33
N ALA A 78 2.02 8.33 -6.37
CA ALA A 78 2.49 8.30 -4.98
C ALA A 78 1.38 8.68 -3.99
N GLY A 79 1.45 8.13 -2.78
CA GLY A 79 0.50 8.43 -1.70
C GLY A 79 -0.95 8.16 -2.12
N ASP A 80 -1.81 9.15 -1.90
CA ASP A 80 -3.26 9.08 -2.15
C ASP A 80 -3.61 8.66 -3.58
N ALA A 81 -2.79 9.01 -4.58
CA ALA A 81 -3.02 8.60 -5.97
C ALA A 81 -3.05 7.06 -6.11
N ILE A 82 -2.18 6.34 -5.37
CA ILE A 82 -2.13 4.88 -5.36
C ILE A 82 -3.37 4.31 -4.69
N GLU A 83 -3.80 4.88 -3.57
CA GLU A 83 -5.01 4.44 -2.87
C GLU A 83 -6.27 4.67 -3.72
N HIS A 84 -6.38 5.83 -4.36
CA HIS A 84 -7.47 6.15 -5.27
C HIS A 84 -7.49 5.22 -6.49
N ALA A 85 -6.34 4.93 -7.09
CA ALA A 85 -6.23 3.99 -8.19
C ALA A 85 -6.61 2.56 -7.76
N THR A 86 -6.17 2.12 -6.58
CA THR A 86 -6.54 0.80 -6.02
C THR A 86 -8.05 0.67 -5.90
N ARG A 87 -8.71 1.66 -5.27
CA ARG A 87 -10.17 1.67 -5.11
C ARG A 87 -10.87 1.64 -6.46
N ALA A 88 -10.47 2.51 -7.38
CA ALA A 88 -11.10 2.59 -8.70
C ALA A 88 -10.91 1.29 -9.50
N LEU A 89 -9.74 0.63 -9.41
CA LEU A 89 -9.45 -0.65 -10.05
C LEU A 89 -10.35 -1.76 -9.51
N LEU A 90 -10.41 -1.91 -8.19
CA LEU A 90 -11.22 -2.94 -7.53
C LEU A 90 -12.71 -2.74 -7.82
N GLU A 91 -13.21 -1.51 -7.72
CA GLU A 91 -14.61 -1.20 -8.03
C GLU A 91 -14.96 -1.50 -9.49
N ASP A 92 -14.10 -1.18 -10.45
CA ASP A 92 -14.39 -1.46 -11.85
C ASP A 92 -14.29 -2.95 -12.18
N LEU A 93 -13.38 -3.66 -11.53
CA LEU A 93 -13.27 -5.12 -11.64
C LEU A 93 -14.49 -5.84 -11.06
N VAL A 94 -15.09 -5.32 -9.99
CA VAL A 94 -16.41 -5.78 -9.52
C VAL A 94 -17.44 -5.61 -10.64
N LEU A 95 -17.50 -4.44 -11.29
CA LEU A 95 -18.46 -4.18 -12.36
C LEU A 95 -18.29 -5.08 -13.59
N PHE A 96 -17.09 -5.60 -13.84
CA PHE A 96 -16.82 -6.57 -14.91
C PHE A 96 -17.53 -7.91 -14.69
N SER A 97 -17.85 -8.29 -13.45
CA SER A 97 -18.48 -9.59 -13.19
C SER A 97 -19.85 -9.71 -13.89
N PRO A 98 -20.08 -10.77 -14.69
CA PRO A 98 -21.28 -10.90 -15.50
C PRO A 98 -22.55 -11.12 -14.66
N SER A 99 -22.41 -11.72 -13.48
CA SER A 99 -23.52 -12.07 -12.58
C SER A 99 -23.86 -10.90 -11.65
N PRO A 100 -25.10 -10.38 -11.65
CA PRO A 100 -25.52 -9.36 -10.69
C PRO A 100 -25.35 -9.77 -9.22
N ARG A 101 -25.52 -11.07 -8.94
CA ARG A 101 -25.34 -11.63 -7.60
C ARG A 101 -23.87 -11.57 -7.17
N ASP A 102 -22.96 -11.92 -8.07
CA ASP A 102 -21.53 -11.94 -7.77
C ASP A 102 -21.00 -10.51 -7.62
N ARG A 103 -21.48 -9.58 -8.47
CA ARG A 103 -21.22 -8.14 -8.29
C ARG A 103 -21.61 -7.65 -6.90
N ALA A 104 -22.84 -7.94 -6.47
CA ALA A 104 -23.32 -7.53 -5.15
C ALA A 104 -22.49 -8.15 -4.01
N ASN A 105 -22.06 -9.40 -4.14
CA ASN A 105 -21.23 -10.07 -3.14
C ASN A 105 -19.83 -9.47 -3.06
N LEU A 106 -19.15 -9.31 -4.20
CA LEU A 106 -17.81 -8.71 -4.26
C LEU A 106 -17.82 -7.27 -3.79
N GLN A 107 -18.87 -6.51 -4.12
CA GLN A 107 -19.04 -5.14 -3.64
C GLN A 107 -19.10 -5.09 -2.10
N ARG A 108 -19.89 -5.97 -1.46
CA ARG A 108 -19.93 -6.03 0.02
C ARG A 108 -18.58 -6.42 0.63
N VAL A 109 -17.84 -7.32 -0.01
CA VAL A 109 -16.49 -7.70 0.43
C VAL A 109 -15.55 -6.49 0.37
N LEU A 110 -15.57 -5.74 -0.72
CA LEU A 110 -14.75 -4.54 -0.90
C LEU A 110 -15.09 -3.46 0.14
N GLU A 111 -16.36 -3.15 0.33
CA GLU A 111 -16.85 -2.18 1.34
C GLU A 111 -16.43 -2.58 2.77
N THR A 112 -16.53 -3.88 3.08
CA THR A 112 -16.12 -4.42 4.38
C THR A 112 -14.60 -4.29 4.57
N ALA A 113 -13.81 -4.66 3.56
CA ALA A 113 -12.35 -4.58 3.63
C ALA A 113 -11.88 -3.14 3.85
N GLN A 114 -12.45 -2.17 3.12
CA GLN A 114 -12.20 -0.73 3.30
C GLN A 114 -12.52 -0.29 4.73
N THR A 115 -13.71 -0.61 5.22
CA THR A 115 -14.14 -0.27 6.58
C THR A 115 -13.20 -0.84 7.65
N VAL A 116 -12.70 -2.07 7.45
CA VAL A 116 -11.76 -2.71 8.38
C VAL A 116 -10.40 -2.02 8.34
N MET A 117 -9.88 -1.70 7.16
CA MET A 117 -8.60 -1.00 7.02
C MET A 117 -8.64 0.40 7.65
N ASP A 118 -9.71 1.16 7.45
CA ASP A 118 -9.87 2.49 8.04
C ASP A 118 -9.90 2.41 9.57
N LYS A 119 -10.69 1.50 10.14
CA LYS A 119 -10.71 1.28 11.60
C LYS A 119 -9.37 0.82 12.16
N ALA A 120 -8.60 0.03 11.40
CA ALA A 120 -7.26 -0.38 11.81
C ALA A 120 -6.30 0.81 11.84
N ARG A 121 -6.37 1.71 10.84
CA ARG A 121 -5.61 2.96 10.81
C ARG A 121 -5.98 3.86 12.00
N ASP A 122 -7.26 4.06 12.26
CA ASP A 122 -7.76 4.83 13.41
C ASP A 122 -7.23 4.26 14.74
N ALA A 123 -7.24 2.93 14.89
CA ALA A 123 -6.74 2.28 16.10
C ALA A 123 -5.23 2.45 16.30
N VAL A 124 -4.45 2.43 15.21
CA VAL A 124 -3.00 2.71 15.25
C VAL A 124 -2.76 4.17 15.61
N GLU A 125 -3.47 5.11 14.99
CA GLU A 125 -3.37 6.54 15.30
C GLU A 125 -3.73 6.84 16.76
N ALA A 126 -4.82 6.25 17.26
CA ALA A 126 -5.23 6.35 18.66
C ALA A 126 -4.22 5.73 19.62
N ARG A 127 -3.42 4.75 19.18
CA ARG A 127 -2.34 4.17 19.97
C ARG A 127 -1.11 5.07 19.96
N LEU A 128 -0.74 5.63 18.80
CA LEU A 128 0.40 6.54 18.66
C LEU A 128 0.19 7.84 19.46
N SER A 129 -1.02 8.39 19.46
CA SER A 129 -1.33 9.61 20.24
C SER A 129 -1.23 9.42 21.76
N ARG A 130 -1.29 8.18 22.25
CA ARG A 130 -1.06 7.84 23.67
C ARG A 130 0.42 7.69 24.02
N ILE A 131 1.30 7.56 23.04
CA ILE A 131 2.75 7.51 23.27
C ILE A 131 3.22 8.96 23.41
N SER A 132 3.46 9.39 24.65
CA SER A 132 4.09 10.68 24.91
C SER A 132 5.55 10.63 24.43
N PRO A 133 5.99 11.55 23.55
CA PRO A 133 7.39 11.69 23.19
C PRO A 133 8.28 11.86 24.43
N ASP A 134 7.77 12.55 25.44
CA ASP A 134 8.48 12.80 26.70
C ASP A 134 8.71 11.50 27.50
N ASP A 135 7.73 10.58 27.49
CA ASP A 135 7.87 9.29 28.18
C ASP A 135 8.89 8.39 27.47
N LEU A 136 8.93 8.43 26.13
CA LEU A 136 9.94 7.70 25.35
C LEU A 136 11.35 8.24 25.59
N VAL A 137 11.51 9.56 25.63
CA VAL A 137 12.79 10.21 25.93
C VAL A 137 13.22 9.91 27.37
N ALA A 138 12.32 10.00 28.34
CA ALA A 138 12.61 9.67 29.73
C ALA A 138 13.05 8.20 29.90
N GLN A 139 12.40 7.27 29.19
CA GLN A 139 12.72 5.84 29.24
C GLN A 139 14.06 5.52 28.55
N ALA A 140 14.40 6.20 27.46
CA ALA A 140 15.70 6.10 26.80
C ALA A 140 16.84 6.69 27.65
N LEU A 141 16.58 7.79 28.35
CA LEU A 141 17.55 8.39 29.28
C LEU A 141 17.75 7.52 30.54
N ALA A 142 16.69 6.93 31.08
CA ALA A 142 16.76 6.04 32.24
C ALA A 142 17.54 4.74 31.96
N THR A 143 17.45 4.21 30.73
CA THR A 143 18.20 3.03 30.28
C THR A 143 19.66 3.34 29.95
N SER A 144 19.97 4.57 29.57
CA SER A 144 21.34 5.05 29.34
C SER A 144 22.07 5.47 30.63
N GLY A 145 21.34 5.65 31.73
CA GLY A 145 21.84 6.14 33.02
C GLY A 145 22.27 5.06 34.03
N ALA A 146 22.31 3.77 33.65
CA ALA A 146 22.83 2.74 34.54
C ALA A 146 24.33 2.96 34.79
N PRO A 147 24.79 3.07 36.05
CA PRO A 147 26.19 3.37 36.33
C PRO A 147 27.07 2.17 35.93
N SER A 148 27.89 2.36 34.89
CA SER A 148 29.11 1.57 34.69
C SER A 148 30.10 1.95 35.79
N GLY A 149 30.02 1.28 36.93
CA GLY A 149 30.68 1.71 38.16
C GLY A 149 31.10 0.58 39.08
N SER A 150 31.73 -0.46 38.55
CA SER A 150 32.61 -1.33 39.35
C SER A 150 33.85 -1.68 38.52
N ALA A 151 34.79 -0.73 38.50
CA ALA A 151 36.15 -1.03 38.08
C ALA A 151 36.74 -2.07 39.04
N PRO A 152 37.36 -3.16 38.56
CA PRO A 152 38.05 -4.10 39.43
C PRO A 152 39.22 -3.38 40.11
N ALA A 153 39.32 -3.52 41.44
CA ALA A 153 40.40 -2.94 42.21
C ALA A 153 41.76 -3.41 41.67
N SER A 154 42.61 -2.47 41.29
CA SER A 154 44.00 -2.75 40.92
C SER A 154 44.75 -3.32 42.12
N PRO A 155 45.55 -4.39 41.98
CA PRO A 155 46.34 -4.92 43.09
C PRO A 155 47.39 -3.88 43.49
N GLY A 156 47.35 -3.45 44.76
CA GLY A 156 48.34 -2.55 45.31
C GLY A 156 49.74 -3.16 45.23
N SER A 157 50.68 -2.44 44.63
CA SER A 157 52.10 -2.74 44.67
C SER A 157 52.60 -2.60 46.12
N SER A 158 53.12 -3.67 46.70
CA SER A 158 53.86 -3.63 47.96
C SER A 158 55.21 -2.93 47.76
N PRO A 159 55.61 -1.95 48.60
CA PRO A 159 56.99 -1.51 48.68
C PRO A 159 57.81 -2.47 49.55
N GLY A 160 59.09 -2.61 49.20
CA GLY A 160 59.98 -3.66 49.66
C GLY A 160 60.48 -3.56 51.11
N GLY A 161 61.17 -4.64 51.47
CA GLY A 161 61.99 -4.86 52.66
C GLY A 161 62.68 -6.21 52.51
#